data_AF-A0A496W358-F1
#
_entry.id   AF-A0A496W358-F1
#
_cell.length_a   1.000
_cell.length_b   1.000
_cell.length_c   1.000
_cell.angle_alpha   90.00
_cell.angle_beta   90.00
_cell.angle_gamma   90.00
#
_symmetry.space_group_name_H-M   'P 1'
#
loop_
_entity.id
_entity.type
_entity.pdbx_description
1 polymer ?
#
loop_
_entity_poly.entity_id
_entity_poly.type
_entity_poly.pdbx_seq_one_letter_code
_entity_poly.pdbx_strand_id
1 'polypeptide(L)'
;MIVPLIPDLFSVLSLKHLGTALRQWREQWKRLREHNAAIKLPLGQMSALGYVIFQQPIKLYLGANSYSKWMREIPRVYHEAILNESFEENTFSLKDDPHCLQVFKTYYSLKPMAIEVRKPIFHLKPADGALGAYGEMVPTAYREYQQLAKNIAKRAGIVLPEF
;
A
#
# COMPACT_ATOMS: atom_id res chain seq x y z
N MET A 1 5.18 6.62 -6.06
CA MET A 1 5.17 6.29 -4.61
C MET A 1 3.96 5.41 -4.31
N ILE A 2 4.08 4.43 -3.41
CA ILE A 2 2.98 3.59 -2.95
C ILE A 2 2.96 3.64 -1.42
N VAL A 3 1.78 3.76 -0.82
CA VAL A 3 1.64 3.85 0.65
C VAL A 3 1.07 2.54 1.21
N PRO A 4 1.81 1.81 2.07
CA PRO A 4 1.28 0.67 2.79
C PRO A 4 0.46 1.13 4.01
N LEU A 5 -0.76 0.62 4.15
CA LEU A 5 -1.70 1.04 5.20
C LEU A 5 -2.33 -0.16 5.90
N ILE A 6 -2.80 0.07 7.12
CA ILE A 6 -3.67 -0.82 7.91
C ILE A 6 -4.94 -0.02 8.22
N PRO A 7 -6.13 -0.63 8.35
CA PRO A 7 -7.36 0.12 8.62
C PRO A 7 -7.45 0.53 10.10
N ASP A 8 -6.62 1.50 10.48
CA ASP A 8 -6.55 2.07 11.82
C ASP A 8 -6.38 3.60 11.82
N LEU A 9 -6.50 4.20 13.01
CA LEU A 9 -6.34 5.64 13.21
C LEU A 9 -4.92 6.12 12.82
N PHE A 10 -3.89 5.34 13.14
CA PHE A 10 -2.50 5.73 12.90
C PHE A 10 -2.19 5.83 11.41
N SER A 11 -2.73 4.93 10.59
CA SER A 11 -2.60 4.98 9.13
C SER A 11 -3.26 6.25 8.58
N VAL A 12 -4.44 6.62 9.06
CA VAL A 12 -5.11 7.88 8.67
C VAL A 12 -4.30 9.11 9.08
N LEU A 13 -3.77 9.15 10.32
CA LEU A 13 -2.92 10.26 10.76
C LEU A 13 -1.62 10.33 9.95
N SER A 14 -1.03 9.18 9.65
CA SER A 14 0.19 9.10 8.84
C SER A 14 -0.02 9.64 7.42
N LEU A 15 -1.18 9.40 6.80
CA LEU A 15 -1.51 9.95 5.49
C LEU A 15 -1.57 11.48 5.51
N LYS A 16 -2.17 12.06 6.55
CA LYS A 16 -2.24 13.52 6.71
C LYS A 16 -0.84 14.14 6.86
N HIS A 17 -0.02 13.56 7.74
CA HIS A 17 1.36 14.01 7.94
C HIS A 17 2.21 13.83 6.68
N LEU A 18 2.11 12.67 6.02
CA LEU A 18 2.80 12.39 4.78
C LEU A 18 2.39 13.38 3.68
N GLY A 19 1.09 13.68 3.55
CA GLY A 19 0.60 14.68 2.61
C GLY A 19 1.24 16.04 2.80
N THR A 20 1.33 16.53 4.03
CA THR A 20 1.99 17.79 4.36
C THR A 20 3.49 17.75 4.07
N ALA A 21 4.17 16.67 4.46
CA ALA A 21 5.59 16.49 4.19
C ALA A 21 5.89 16.45 2.67
N LEU A 22 5.06 15.78 1.88
CA LEU A 22 5.19 15.71 0.42
C LEU A 22 4.99 17.08 -0.24
N ARG A 23 4.00 17.87 0.22
CA ARG A 23 3.81 19.25 -0.28
C ARG A 23 5.03 20.11 0.01
N GLN A 24 5.50 20.12 1.26
CA GLN A 24 6.69 20.87 1.66
C GLN A 24 7.92 20.45 0.86
N TRP A 25 8.13 19.14 0.68
CA TRP A 25 9.24 18.62 -0.10
C TRP A 25 9.18 19.05 -1.57
N ARG A 26 8.00 19.00 -2.22
CA ARG A 26 7.82 19.46 -3.61
C ARG A 26 8.13 20.95 -3.77
N GLU A 27 7.69 21.77 -2.82
CA GLU A 27 8.00 23.21 -2.81
C GLU A 27 9.50 23.48 -2.64
N GLN A 28 10.14 22.81 -1.69
CA GLN A 28 11.57 22.89 -1.45
C GLN A 28 12.36 22.43 -2.68
N TRP A 29 11.95 21.33 -3.30
CA TRP A 29 12.58 20.81 -4.53
C TRP A 29 12.44 21.79 -5.69
N LYS A 30 11.25 22.39 -5.87
CA LYS A 30 11.02 23.42 -6.88
C LYS A 30 11.96 24.60 -6.69
N ARG A 31 12.07 25.14 -5.46
CA ARG A 31 12.99 26.24 -5.14
C ARG A 31 14.43 25.85 -5.41
N LEU A 32 14.86 24.66 -5.01
CA LEU A 32 16.22 24.19 -5.23
C LEU A 32 16.54 24.09 -6.72
N ARG A 33 15.59 23.66 -7.56
CA ARG A 33 15.74 23.67 -9.03
C ARG A 33 15.86 25.07 -9.61
N GLU A 34 15.05 26.01 -9.14
CA GLU A 34 15.09 27.41 -9.58
C GLU A 34 16.44 28.06 -9.26
N HIS A 35 17.00 27.78 -8.06
CA HIS A 35 18.31 28.31 -7.66
C HIS A 35 19.49 27.62 -8.37
N ASN A 36 19.31 26.38 -8.83
CA ASN A 36 20.36 25.60 -9.50
C ASN A 36 20.04 25.38 -10.98
N ALA A 37 19.60 26.43 -11.68
CA ALA A 37 19.21 26.35 -13.09
C ALA A 37 20.32 25.83 -14.03
N ALA A 38 21.60 25.99 -13.64
CA ALA A 38 22.75 25.48 -14.38
C ALA A 38 22.87 23.94 -14.34
N ILE A 39 22.24 23.27 -13.37
CA ILE A 39 22.30 21.82 -13.18
C ILE A 39 20.95 21.21 -13.59
N LYS A 40 20.99 20.20 -14.46
CA LYS A 40 19.78 19.45 -14.85
C LYS A 40 19.30 18.55 -13.72
N LEU A 41 18.50 19.10 -12.83
CA LEU A 41 17.82 18.36 -11.78
C LEU A 41 16.49 17.78 -12.26
N PRO A 42 16.11 16.56 -11.81
CA PRO A 42 14.84 15.94 -12.18
C PRO A 42 13.65 16.75 -11.70
N LEU A 43 12.49 16.60 -12.34
CA LEU A 43 11.29 17.38 -12.02
C LEU A 43 10.85 17.24 -10.54
N GLY A 44 11.10 16.10 -9.92
CA GLY A 44 10.78 15.84 -8.51
C GLY A 44 9.28 15.87 -8.21
N GLN A 45 8.44 15.40 -9.15
CA GLN A 45 7.00 15.35 -8.93
C GLN A 45 6.61 14.35 -7.82
N MET A 46 7.35 13.23 -7.72
CA MET A 46 7.06 12.11 -6.81
C MET A 46 5.55 11.79 -6.77
N SER A 47 4.99 11.37 -7.90
CA SER A 47 3.57 11.06 -8.04
C SER A 47 3.19 9.82 -7.21
N ALA A 48 2.02 9.87 -6.58
CA ALA A 48 1.48 8.74 -5.84
C ALA A 48 0.76 7.81 -6.82
N LEU A 49 1.15 6.53 -6.85
CA LEU A 49 0.58 5.51 -7.74
C LEU A 49 -0.66 4.83 -7.13
N GLY A 50 -0.80 4.95 -5.81
CA GLY A 50 -1.87 4.32 -5.04
C GLY A 50 -1.42 3.94 -3.63
N TYR A 51 -2.26 3.14 -2.98
CA TYR A 51 -2.01 2.57 -1.66
C TYR A 51 -2.40 1.10 -1.62
N VAL A 52 -1.85 0.36 -0.66
CA VAL A 52 -2.20 -1.04 -0.39
C VAL A 52 -2.69 -1.15 1.05
N ILE A 53 -3.72 -1.95 1.29
CA ILE A 53 -4.27 -2.14 2.64
C ILE A 53 -3.98 -3.55 3.11
N PHE A 54 -3.33 -3.69 4.26
CA PHE A 54 -3.13 -4.96 4.93
C PHE A 54 -4.27 -5.21 5.93
N GLN A 55 -5.08 -6.22 5.66
CA GLN A 55 -6.14 -6.69 6.55
C GLN A 55 -5.53 -7.35 7.76
N GLN A 56 -5.79 -6.78 8.94
CA GLN A 56 -5.53 -7.47 10.19
C GLN A 56 -6.72 -8.37 10.55
N PRO A 57 -6.47 -9.54 11.16
CA PRO A 57 -7.56 -10.32 11.73
C PRO A 57 -8.31 -9.42 12.70
N ILE A 58 -9.62 -9.26 12.49
CA ILE A 58 -10.47 -8.52 13.42
C ILE A 58 -10.39 -9.26 14.75
N LYS A 59 -9.78 -8.63 15.75
CA LYS A 59 -9.83 -9.16 17.10
C LYS A 59 -11.27 -9.04 17.57
N LEU A 60 -11.89 -10.15 17.95
CA LEU A 60 -13.32 -10.24 18.33
C LEU A 60 -13.78 -9.17 19.34
N TYR A 61 -12.86 -8.59 20.13
CA TYR A 61 -13.17 -7.56 21.13
C TYR A 61 -13.20 -6.11 20.59
N LEU A 62 -12.62 -5.84 19.42
CA LEU A 62 -12.80 -4.58 18.71
C LEU A 62 -13.98 -4.78 17.78
N GLY A 63 -15.17 -4.34 18.21
CA GLY A 63 -16.39 -4.48 17.41
C GLY A 63 -16.15 -4.11 15.94
N ALA A 64 -16.75 -4.88 15.02
CA ALA A 64 -16.56 -4.77 13.56
C ALA A 64 -16.74 -3.33 13.00
N ASN A 65 -17.36 -2.45 13.78
CA ASN A 65 -17.61 -1.04 13.46
C ASN A 65 -16.34 -0.17 13.34
N SER A 66 -15.27 -0.43 14.10
CA SER A 66 -14.04 0.41 14.03
C SER A 66 -13.23 0.12 12.75
N TYR A 67 -13.10 -1.15 12.39
CA TYR A 67 -12.44 -1.59 11.16
C TYR A 67 -13.17 -1.03 9.92
N SER A 68 -14.50 -1.15 9.88
CA SER A 68 -15.29 -0.63 8.75
C SER A 68 -15.26 0.89 8.65
N LYS A 69 -15.15 1.61 9.77
CA LYS A 69 -14.94 3.08 9.77
C LYS A 69 -13.66 3.45 9.03
N TRP A 70 -12.51 2.89 9.43
CA TRP A 70 -11.23 3.28 8.83
C TRP A 70 -11.10 2.84 7.37
N MET A 71 -11.70 1.71 6.99
CA MET A 71 -11.82 1.32 5.59
C MET A 71 -12.57 2.35 4.73
N ARG A 72 -13.54 3.09 5.29
CA ARG A 72 -14.24 4.17 4.58
C ARG A 72 -13.46 5.48 4.58
N GLU A 73 -12.69 5.74 5.63
CA GLU A 73 -11.92 7.00 5.77
C GLU A 73 -10.63 7.03 4.92
N ILE A 74 -9.96 5.89 4.74
CA ILE A 74 -8.67 5.84 4.03
C ILE A 74 -8.74 6.41 2.61
N PRO A 75 -9.69 6.01 1.74
CA PRO A 75 -9.82 6.58 0.40
C PRO A 75 -9.92 8.11 0.45
N ARG A 76 -10.86 8.63 1.24
CA ARG A 76 -11.09 10.07 1.41
C ARG A 76 -9.81 10.81 1.81
N VAL A 77 -9.14 10.35 2.87
CA VAL A 77 -7.94 11.01 3.37
C VAL A 77 -6.77 10.87 2.41
N TYR A 78 -6.67 9.78 1.65
CA TYR A 78 -5.65 9.61 0.62
C TYR A 78 -5.82 10.65 -0.50
N HIS A 79 -7.03 10.80 -1.03
CA HIS A 79 -7.34 11.78 -2.07
C HIS A 79 -7.09 13.22 -1.59
N GLU A 80 -7.58 13.58 -0.40
CA GLU A 80 -7.39 14.92 0.17
C GLU A 80 -5.91 15.20 0.49
N ALA A 81 -5.25 14.31 1.24
CA ALA A 81 -3.93 14.59 1.80
C ALA A 81 -2.80 14.35 0.79
N ILE A 82 -2.87 13.28 -0.02
CA ILE A 82 -1.79 12.85 -0.91
C ILE A 82 -1.98 13.39 -2.33
N LEU A 83 -3.20 13.28 -2.88
CA LEU A 83 -3.52 13.72 -4.24
C LEU A 83 -3.93 15.19 -4.32
N ASN A 84 -4.31 15.80 -3.19
CA ASN A 84 -4.81 17.18 -3.13
C ASN A 84 -6.07 17.38 -3.98
N GLU A 85 -6.95 16.38 -3.98
CA GLU A 85 -8.23 16.37 -4.68
C GLU A 85 -9.37 16.61 -3.70
N SER A 86 -10.42 17.33 -4.12
CA SER A 86 -11.67 17.40 -3.37
C SER A 86 -12.36 16.04 -3.43
N PHE A 87 -12.70 15.47 -2.28
CA PHE A 87 -13.40 14.20 -2.19
C PHE A 87 -14.84 14.45 -1.76
N GLU A 88 -15.81 14.08 -2.60
CA GLU A 88 -17.22 14.14 -2.23
C GLU A 88 -17.61 12.89 -1.42
N GLU A 89 -18.51 13.03 -0.45
CA GLU A 89 -19.01 11.87 0.27
C GLU A 89 -19.76 10.93 -0.70
N ASN A 90 -19.47 9.63 -0.62
CA ASN A 90 -20.00 8.55 -1.48
C ASN A 90 -19.44 8.46 -2.92
N THR A 91 -18.31 9.09 -3.26
CA THR A 91 -17.74 8.96 -4.62
C THR A 91 -17.34 7.51 -4.95
N PHE A 92 -16.61 6.83 -4.06
CA PHE A 92 -16.18 5.44 -4.28
C PHE A 92 -16.15 4.66 -2.96
N SER A 93 -16.50 3.37 -3.00
CA SER A 93 -16.10 2.45 -1.94
C SER A 93 -14.61 2.12 -2.08
N LEU A 94 -13.98 1.58 -1.04
CA LEU A 94 -12.57 1.15 -1.10
C LEU A 94 -12.28 0.18 -2.26
N LYS A 95 -13.26 -0.65 -2.66
CA LYS A 95 -13.13 -1.57 -3.79
C LYS A 95 -13.18 -0.87 -5.14
N ASP A 96 -13.84 0.28 -5.19
CA ASP A 96 -14.06 1.06 -6.41
C ASP A 96 -13.06 2.20 -6.56
N ASP A 97 -12.28 2.49 -5.51
CA ASP A 97 -11.25 3.51 -5.54
C ASP A 97 -10.13 3.12 -6.53
N PRO A 98 -9.92 3.90 -7.61
CA PRO A 98 -8.89 3.61 -8.58
C PRO A 98 -7.48 3.70 -7.98
N HIS A 99 -7.26 4.34 -6.84
CA HIS A 99 -5.95 4.43 -6.16
C HIS A 99 -5.72 3.27 -5.17
N CYS A 100 -6.74 2.46 -4.86
CA CYS A 100 -6.55 1.23 -4.11
C CYS A 100 -5.92 0.15 -5.00
N LEU A 101 -4.63 -0.13 -4.80
CA LEU A 101 -3.90 -1.11 -5.63
C LEU A 101 -4.32 -2.54 -5.33
N GLN A 102 -4.52 -2.85 -4.04
CA GLN A 102 -4.94 -4.15 -3.54
C GLN A 102 -5.24 -4.10 -2.04
N VAL A 103 -6.15 -4.97 -1.61
CA VAL A 103 -6.37 -5.30 -0.20
C VAL A 103 -5.77 -6.67 0.07
N PHE A 104 -4.74 -6.71 0.91
CA PHE A 104 -3.93 -7.88 1.22
C PHE A 104 -4.36 -8.55 2.52
N LYS A 105 -4.33 -9.87 2.54
CA LYS A 105 -4.25 -10.60 3.82
C LYS A 105 -2.85 -10.40 4.40
N THR A 106 -2.75 -10.22 5.72
CA THR A 106 -1.45 -9.96 6.37
C THR A 106 -0.55 -11.21 6.44
N TYR A 107 -1.06 -12.41 6.07
CA TYR A 107 -0.36 -13.71 6.16
C TYR A 107 0.43 -13.88 7.47
N TYR A 108 -0.19 -13.50 8.60
CA TYR A 108 0.50 -13.35 9.88
C TYR A 108 1.17 -14.65 10.35
N SER A 109 0.58 -15.81 10.05
CA SER A 109 1.15 -17.11 10.38
C SER A 109 2.33 -17.54 9.49
N LEU A 110 2.36 -17.12 8.22
CA LEU A 110 3.46 -17.46 7.30
C LEU A 110 4.71 -16.61 7.55
N LYS A 111 4.52 -15.36 8.01
CA LYS A 111 5.64 -14.41 8.21
C LYS A 111 6.70 -14.93 9.19
N PRO A 112 6.36 -15.43 10.39
CA PRO A 112 7.36 -16.00 11.31
C PRO A 112 8.12 -17.18 10.70
N MET A 113 7.42 -18.12 10.03
CA MET A 113 8.05 -19.28 9.38
C MET A 113 9.06 -18.83 8.31
N ALA A 114 8.66 -17.85 7.48
CA ALA A 114 9.50 -17.26 6.45
C ALA A 114 10.77 -16.60 7.02
N ILE A 115 10.65 -15.91 8.16
CA ILE A 115 11.80 -15.28 8.84
C ILE A 115 12.76 -16.36 9.36
N GLU A 116 12.24 -17.41 10.01
CA GLU A 116 13.03 -18.49 10.58
C GLU A 116 13.88 -19.22 9.52
N VAL A 117 13.25 -19.57 8.40
CA VAL A 117 13.93 -20.27 7.29
C VAL A 117 14.57 -19.35 6.26
N ARG A 118 14.46 -18.02 6.45
CA ARG A 118 14.99 -16.96 5.57
C ARG A 118 14.53 -17.08 4.11
N LYS A 119 13.25 -17.38 3.91
CA LYS A 119 12.62 -17.48 2.58
C LYS A 119 11.46 -16.49 2.46
N PRO A 120 11.12 -16.01 1.26
CA PRO A 120 9.83 -15.34 1.04
C PRO A 120 8.65 -16.25 1.45
N ILE A 121 7.56 -15.67 1.96
CA ILE A 121 6.39 -16.45 2.43
C ILE A 121 5.81 -17.37 1.34
N PHE A 122 5.92 -16.98 0.07
CA PHE A 122 5.42 -17.74 -1.08
C PHE A 122 6.43 -18.80 -1.58
N HIS A 123 7.60 -18.92 -0.94
CA HIS A 123 8.59 -19.99 -1.18
C HIS A 123 8.64 -21.01 -0.03
N LEU A 124 7.79 -20.86 0.99
CA LEU A 124 7.69 -21.83 2.07
C LEU A 124 7.24 -23.19 1.53
N LYS A 125 7.90 -24.24 1.97
CA LYS A 125 7.58 -25.64 1.65
C LYS A 125 6.91 -26.31 2.85
N PRO A 126 6.24 -27.47 2.64
CA PRO A 126 5.80 -28.33 3.74
C PRO A 126 6.92 -28.63 4.76
N ALA A 127 8.15 -28.82 4.28
CA ALA A 127 9.33 -29.04 5.12
C ALA A 127 9.73 -27.82 5.98
N ASP A 128 9.26 -26.62 5.63
CA ASP A 128 9.46 -25.38 6.40
C ASP A 128 8.32 -25.15 7.42
N GLY A 129 7.43 -26.13 7.63
CA GLY A 129 6.30 -26.06 8.57
C GLY A 129 5.00 -25.50 7.99
N ALA A 130 4.97 -25.12 6.70
CA ALA A 130 3.76 -24.68 6.00
C ALA A 130 2.86 -25.87 5.61
N LEU A 131 2.28 -26.53 6.61
CA LEU A 131 1.39 -27.68 6.47
C LEU A 131 -0.08 -27.30 6.65
N GLY A 132 -0.99 -28.13 6.13
CA GLY A 132 -2.43 -27.92 6.24
C GLY A 132 -2.87 -26.56 5.65
N ALA A 133 -3.68 -25.81 6.42
CA ALA A 133 -4.17 -24.49 6.01
C ALA A 133 -3.05 -23.49 5.66
N TYR A 134 -1.86 -23.60 6.25
CA TYR A 134 -0.72 -22.74 5.90
C TYR A 134 -0.16 -23.08 4.52
N GLY A 135 -0.12 -24.37 4.17
CA GLY A 135 0.30 -24.82 2.84
C GLY A 135 -0.59 -24.28 1.72
N GLU A 136 -1.90 -24.15 1.97
CA GLU A 136 -2.86 -23.56 1.02
C GLU A 136 -2.70 -22.03 0.88
N MET A 137 -2.20 -21.36 1.93
CA MET A 137 -1.94 -19.92 1.90
C MET A 137 -0.71 -19.55 1.07
N VAL A 138 0.31 -20.41 0.98
CA VAL A 138 1.55 -20.16 0.21
C VAL A 138 1.28 -19.84 -1.28
N PRO A 139 0.59 -20.68 -2.07
CA PRO A 139 0.32 -20.39 -3.48
C PRO A 139 -0.67 -19.21 -3.65
N THR A 140 -1.55 -18.98 -2.66
CA THR A 140 -2.44 -17.82 -2.65
C THR A 140 -1.65 -16.53 -2.47
N ALA A 141 -0.68 -16.51 -1.54
CA ALA A 141 0.24 -15.40 -1.37
C ALA A 141 1.01 -15.12 -2.66
N TYR A 142 1.55 -16.16 -3.31
CA TYR A 142 2.24 -15.99 -4.59
C TYR A 142 1.38 -15.23 -5.61
N ARG A 143 0.15 -15.68 -5.85
CA ARG A 143 -0.78 -15.05 -6.80
C ARG A 143 -1.11 -13.61 -6.42
N GLU A 144 -1.37 -13.34 -5.14
CA GLU A 144 -1.69 -11.99 -4.67
C GLU A 144 -0.51 -11.01 -4.83
N TYR A 145 0.70 -11.43 -4.48
CA TYR A 145 1.90 -10.60 -4.65
C TYR A 145 2.23 -10.39 -6.14
N GLN A 146 2.07 -11.41 -6.97
CA GLN A 146 2.25 -11.30 -8.41
C GLN A 146 1.23 -10.31 -9.02
N GLN A 147 -0.03 -10.37 -8.59
CA GLN A 147 -1.06 -9.43 -9.05
C GLN A 147 -0.74 -7.98 -8.64
N LEU A 148 -0.29 -7.76 -7.41
CA LEU A 148 0.15 -6.43 -6.97
C LEU A 148 1.33 -5.95 -7.82
N ALA A 149 2.34 -6.78 -8.06
CA ALA A 149 3.49 -6.42 -8.89
C ALA A 149 3.06 -6.00 -10.29
N LYS A 150 2.11 -6.73 -10.90
CA LYS A 150 1.49 -6.38 -12.19
C LYS A 150 0.73 -5.05 -12.14
N ASN A 151 -0.07 -4.82 -11.10
CA ASN A 151 -0.82 -3.57 -10.92
C ASN A 151 0.12 -2.37 -10.77
N ILE A 152 1.19 -2.53 -9.99
CA ILE A 152 2.22 -1.49 -9.79
C ILE A 152 2.93 -1.19 -11.11
N ALA A 153 3.41 -2.22 -11.81
CA ALA A 153 4.15 -2.05 -13.05
C ALA A 153 3.31 -1.36 -14.13
N LYS A 154 2.04 -1.77 -14.28
CA LYS A 154 1.09 -1.13 -15.19
C LYS A 154 0.94 0.37 -14.92
N ARG A 155 0.85 0.79 -13.65
CA ARG A 155 0.71 2.22 -13.30
C ARG A 155 2.01 3.00 -13.37
N ALA A 156 3.13 2.33 -13.08
CA ALA A 156 4.45 2.92 -13.19
C ALA A 156 4.95 3.03 -14.64
N GLY A 157 4.25 2.42 -15.61
CA GLY A 157 4.69 2.35 -17.00
C GLY A 157 5.90 1.42 -17.20
N ILE A 158 6.07 0.44 -16.31
CA ILE A 158 7.18 -0.52 -16.34
C ILE A 158 6.71 -1.78 -17.04
N VAL A 159 7.47 -2.24 -18.05
CA VAL A 159 7.26 -3.54 -18.69
C VAL A 159 7.82 -4.62 -17.77
N LEU A 160 6.97 -5.57 -17.37
CA LEU A 160 7.42 -6.73 -16.61
C LEU A 160 8.08 -7.75 -17.55
N PRO A 161 9.17 -8.41 -17.12
CA PRO A 161 9.72 -9.53 -17.87
C PRO A 161 8.70 -10.69 -17.90
N GLU A 162 8.70 -11.43 -19.00
CA GLU A 162 7.96 -12.69 -19.09
C GLU A 162 8.62 -13.71 -18.15
N PHE A 163 7.81 -14.32 -17.27
CA PHE A 163 8.24 -15.32 -16.29
C PHE A 163 7.56 -16.66 -16.57
#